data_AF-A0A2V6TG48-F1
#
_entry.id   AF-A0A2V6TG48-F1
#
_cell.length_a   1.000
_cell.length_b   1.000
_cell.length_c   1.000
_cell.angle_alpha   90.00
_cell.angle_beta   90.00
_cell.angle_gamma   90.00
#
_symmetry.space_group_name_H-M   'P 1'
#
loop_
_entity.id
_entity.type
_entity.pdbx_description
1 polymer ?
#
loop_
_entity_poly.entity_id
_entity_poly.type
_entity_poly.pdbx_seq_one_letter_code
_entity_poly.pdbx_strand_id
1 'polypeptide(L)'
;MLKRRVIVASAIGCVLGLGTLASSQDSKPPTATRAGLHKIYAASKALEDAHRHLERAEHHFGGHRAKALELVKQAEAELKEAVAYAKSTPPAAPPAAKP
;
A
#
# COMPACT_ATOMS: atom_id res chain seq x y z
N MET A 1 -34.98 10.31 -0.85
CA MET A 1 -34.81 9.35 0.26
C MET A 1 -33.32 9.09 0.45
N LEU A 2 -32.71 9.75 1.45
CA LEU A 2 -31.25 9.84 1.63
C LEU A 2 -30.84 9.00 2.87
N LYS A 3 -30.23 7.83 2.67
CA LYS A 3 -29.78 6.96 3.77
C LYS A 3 -28.35 7.36 4.19
N ARG A 4 -28.27 8.29 5.14
CA ARG A 4 -27.03 8.63 5.88
C ARG A 4 -26.63 7.45 6.77
N ARG A 5 -25.43 6.90 6.59
CA ARG A 5 -24.81 5.97 7.56
C ARG A 5 -23.92 6.80 8.47
N VAL A 6 -24.29 6.80 9.75
CA VAL A 6 -23.70 7.57 10.84
C VAL A 6 -22.28 7.07 11.12
N ILE A 7 -21.31 7.99 11.08
CA ILE A 7 -19.95 7.80 11.55
C ILE A 7 -19.99 7.93 13.07
N VAL A 8 -19.72 6.83 13.78
CA VAL A 8 -19.48 6.86 15.23
C VAL A 8 -17.98 7.10 15.43
N ALA A 9 -17.61 8.38 15.50
CA ALA A 9 -16.35 8.82 16.05
C ALA A 9 -16.51 8.89 17.57
N SER A 10 -15.86 7.98 18.30
CA SER A 10 -15.79 8.03 19.76
C SER A 10 -14.68 9.02 20.14
N ALA A 11 -15.08 10.15 20.69
CA ALA A 11 -14.23 11.16 21.28
C ALA A 11 -14.03 10.87 22.77
N ILE A 12 -12.81 11.06 23.30
CA ILE A 12 -12.52 11.56 24.67
C ILE A 12 -11.04 11.96 24.68
N GLY A 13 -10.75 13.24 24.96
CA GLY A 13 -9.40 13.74 25.16
C GLY A 13 -9.21 15.20 24.76
N CYS A 14 -10.08 16.09 25.23
CA CYS A 14 -9.96 17.54 25.03
C CYS A 14 -9.00 18.10 26.10
N VAL A 15 -7.73 18.34 25.73
CA VAL A 15 -6.82 19.18 26.53
C VAL A 15 -6.58 20.46 25.75
N LEU A 16 -7.09 21.55 26.31
CA LEU A 16 -6.98 22.92 25.82
C LEU A 16 -5.51 23.36 25.81
N GLY A 17 -4.92 23.47 24.62
CA GLY A 17 -3.66 24.15 24.38
C GLY A 17 -3.87 25.21 23.30
N LEU A 18 -3.74 26.49 23.69
CA LEU A 18 -3.70 27.63 22.78
C LEU A 18 -2.47 27.50 21.86
N GLY A 19 -2.69 27.22 20.58
CA GLY A 19 -1.61 27.09 19.60
C GLY A 19 -2.18 26.83 18.21
N THR A 20 -2.48 27.89 17.46
CA THR A 20 -2.76 27.83 16.03
C THR A 20 -1.50 27.40 15.28
N LEU A 21 -1.37 26.10 15.04
CA LEU A 21 -0.61 25.57 13.92
C LEU A 21 -1.58 24.77 13.05
N ALA A 22 -2.21 25.48 12.12
CA ALA A 22 -2.74 24.90 10.90
C ALA A 22 -1.59 24.26 10.13
N SER A 23 -1.19 23.05 10.51
CA SER A 23 -0.47 22.17 9.61
C SER A 23 -1.49 21.65 8.61
N SER A 24 -1.76 22.46 7.58
CA SER A 24 -2.16 21.93 6.29
C SER A 24 -1.05 20.98 5.86
N GLN A 25 -1.19 19.72 6.26
CA GLN A 25 -0.47 18.63 5.64
C GLN A 25 -1.01 18.59 4.21
N ASP A 26 -0.40 19.40 3.36
CA ASP A 26 -0.37 19.26 1.90
C ASP A 26 0.17 17.86 1.64
N SER A 27 -0.72 16.88 1.79
CA SER A 27 -0.45 15.50 1.46
C SER A 27 -0.56 15.45 -0.04
N LYS A 28 0.44 16.03 -0.71
CA LYS A 28 0.70 15.82 -2.12
C LYS A 28 0.60 14.30 -2.30
N PRO A 29 -0.36 13.81 -3.11
CA PRO A 29 -0.53 12.38 -3.29
C PRO A 29 0.84 11.84 -3.70
N PRO A 30 1.32 10.72 -3.12
CA PRO A 30 2.60 10.16 -3.51
C PRO A 30 2.45 9.73 -4.98
N THR A 31 2.73 10.63 -5.91
CA THR A 31 2.92 10.34 -7.32
C THR A 31 3.92 9.21 -7.32
N ALA A 32 3.51 8.04 -7.83
CA ALA A 32 4.27 6.80 -7.84
C ALA A 32 5.69 7.07 -8.33
N THR A 33 6.57 7.41 -7.39
CA THR A 33 7.85 8.00 -7.73
C THR A 33 8.69 6.87 -8.28
N ARG A 34 9.69 7.14 -9.12
CA ARG A 34 10.60 6.08 -9.60
C ARG A 34 11.15 5.21 -8.46
N ALA A 35 11.35 5.81 -7.28
CA ALA A 35 11.70 5.12 -6.03
C ALA A 35 10.56 4.23 -5.46
N GLY A 36 9.30 4.62 -5.58
CA GLY A 36 8.13 3.82 -5.21
C GLY A 36 7.97 2.59 -6.10
N LEU A 37 8.16 2.75 -7.42
CA LEU A 37 8.18 1.64 -8.38
C LEU A 37 9.26 0.60 -8.04
N HIS A 38 10.46 1.03 -7.66
CA HIS A 38 11.52 0.12 -7.21
C HIS A 38 11.11 -0.69 -5.97
N LYS A 39 10.45 -0.06 -4.99
CA LYS A 39 9.94 -0.75 -3.80
C LYS A 39 8.87 -1.79 -4.13
N ILE A 40 8.00 -1.51 -5.09
CA ILE A 40 6.98 -2.48 -5.56
C ILE A 40 7.65 -3.67 -6.25
N TYR A 41 8.68 -3.45 -7.06
CA TYR A 41 9.47 -4.55 -7.64
C TYR A 41 10.17 -5.39 -6.57
N ALA A 42 10.77 -4.76 -5.55
CA ALA A 42 11.40 -5.46 -4.44
C ALA A 42 10.38 -6.30 -3.65
N ALA A 43 9.19 -5.75 -3.39
CA ALA A 43 8.10 -6.47 -2.74
C ALA A 43 7.64 -7.69 -3.57
N SER A 44 7.52 -7.54 -4.89
CA SER A 44 7.16 -8.65 -5.78
C SER A 44 8.20 -9.78 -5.72
N LYS A 45 9.49 -9.44 -5.65
CA LYS A 45 10.56 -10.45 -5.49
C LYS A 45 10.52 -11.15 -4.14
N ALA A 46 10.28 -10.40 -3.06
CA ALA A 46 10.14 -10.98 -1.74
C ALA A 46 8.95 -11.97 -1.65
N LEU A 47 7.82 -11.65 -2.31
CA LEU A 47 6.68 -12.56 -2.38
C LEU A 47 6.98 -13.82 -3.19
N GLU A 48 7.67 -13.68 -4.33
CA GLU A 48 8.10 -14.82 -5.15
C GLU A 48 9.02 -15.76 -4.38
N ASP A 49 9.93 -15.21 -3.57
CA ASP A 49 10.78 -15.98 -2.66
C ASP A 49 9.94 -16.68 -1.58
N ALA A 50 9.03 -15.96 -0.93
CA ALA A 50 8.12 -16.53 0.08
C ALA A 50 7.27 -17.66 -0.49
N HIS A 51 6.74 -17.51 -1.71
CA HIS A 51 5.99 -18.53 -2.42
C HIS A 51 6.84 -19.79 -2.62
N ARG A 52 8.06 -19.64 -3.12
CA ARG A 52 9.01 -20.74 -3.33
C ARG A 52 9.38 -21.46 -2.03
N HIS A 53 9.49 -20.73 -0.91
CA HIS A 53 9.72 -21.33 0.40
C HIS A 53 8.50 -22.07 0.89
N LEU A 54 7.30 -21.49 0.75
CA LEU A 54 6.05 -22.14 1.08
C LEU A 54 5.84 -23.39 0.22
N GLU A 55 6.13 -23.38 -1.09
CA GLU A 55 6.01 -24.56 -1.96
C GLU A 55 6.91 -25.72 -1.57
N ARG A 56 8.11 -25.43 -1.04
CA ARG A 56 9.05 -26.46 -0.56
C ARG A 56 8.87 -26.84 0.91
N ALA A 57 8.13 -26.04 1.67
CA ALA A 57 7.92 -26.28 3.09
C ALA A 57 7.10 -27.57 3.29
N GLU A 58 7.55 -28.37 4.26
CA GLU A 58 6.90 -29.61 4.68
C GLU A 58 5.42 -29.42 5.04
N HIS A 59 4.63 -30.48 5.00
CA HIS A 59 3.18 -30.38 5.20
C HIS A 59 2.74 -30.09 6.65
N HIS A 60 3.67 -30.03 7.61
CA HIS A 60 3.41 -29.94 9.05
C HIS A 60 3.18 -28.50 9.58
N PHE A 61 2.35 -27.71 8.89
CA PHE A 61 1.97 -26.36 9.35
C PHE A 61 0.47 -26.21 9.60
N GLY A 62 -0.23 -27.32 9.86
CA GLY A 62 -1.65 -27.31 10.24
C GLY A 62 -2.58 -26.68 9.18
N GLY A 63 -2.22 -26.75 7.90
CA GLY A 63 -2.98 -26.12 6.80
C GLY A 63 -2.71 -24.62 6.61
N HIS A 64 -2.05 -23.95 7.55
CA HIS A 64 -1.69 -22.53 7.42
C HIS A 64 -0.75 -22.25 6.25
N ARG A 65 0.14 -23.20 5.94
CA ARG A 65 1.02 -23.13 4.77
C ARG A 65 0.24 -23.04 3.46
N ALA A 66 -0.79 -23.89 3.29
CA ALA A 66 -1.62 -23.87 2.09
C ALA A 66 -2.38 -22.53 1.96
N LYS A 67 -2.93 -22.04 3.07
CA LYS A 67 -3.58 -20.72 3.13
C LYS A 67 -2.60 -19.57 2.83
N ALA A 68 -1.39 -19.62 3.38
CA ALA A 68 -0.35 -18.63 3.11
C ALA A 68 0.03 -18.62 1.62
N LEU A 69 0.16 -19.80 1.01
CA LEU A 69 0.47 -19.95 -0.42
C LEU A 69 -0.61 -19.33 -1.31
N GLU A 70 -1.89 -19.52 -0.97
CA GLU A 70 -3.01 -18.87 -1.66
C GLU A 70 -2.94 -17.33 -1.55
N LEU A 71 -2.75 -16.81 -0.34
CA LEU A 71 -2.66 -15.36 -0.09
C LEU A 71 -1.46 -14.72 -0.81
N VAL A 72 -0.32 -15.42 -0.83
CA VAL A 72 0.88 -14.94 -1.55
C VAL A 72 0.62 -14.88 -3.06
N LYS A 73 -0.04 -15.90 -3.64
CA LYS A 73 -0.44 -15.87 -5.06
C LYS A 73 -1.37 -14.70 -5.39
N GLN A 74 -2.34 -14.41 -4.53
CA GLN A 74 -3.22 -13.26 -4.70
C GLN A 74 -2.43 -11.94 -4.65
N ALA A 75 -1.55 -11.78 -3.67
CA ALA A 75 -0.71 -10.58 -3.56
C ALA A 75 0.23 -10.41 -4.76
N GLU A 76 0.82 -11.49 -5.29
CA GLU A 76 1.62 -11.43 -6.52
C GLU A 76 0.80 -10.94 -7.73
N ALA A 77 -0.47 -11.32 -7.84
CA ALA A 77 -1.36 -10.85 -8.91
C ALA A 77 -1.62 -9.34 -8.80
N GLU A 78 -1.97 -8.85 -7.61
CA GLU A 78 -2.22 -7.43 -7.36
C GLU A 78 -0.97 -6.57 -7.61
N LEU A 79 0.22 -7.06 -7.24
CA LEU A 79 1.46 -6.33 -7.52
C LEU A 79 1.78 -6.28 -9.01
N LYS A 80 1.44 -7.31 -9.80
CA LYS A 80 1.60 -7.27 -11.26
C LYS A 80 0.70 -6.19 -11.87
N GLU A 81 -0.54 -6.09 -11.42
CA GLU A 81 -1.47 -5.03 -11.84
C GLU A 81 -0.97 -3.64 -11.43
N ALA A 82 -0.46 -3.48 -10.21
CA ALA A 82 0.14 -2.22 -9.76
C ALA A 82 1.35 -1.81 -10.61
N VAL A 83 2.20 -2.76 -11.00
CA VAL A 83 3.34 -2.50 -11.91
C VAL A 83 2.85 -2.16 -13.31
N ALA A 84 1.84 -2.85 -13.84
CA ALA A 84 1.26 -2.56 -15.14
C ALA A 84 0.67 -1.15 -15.17
N TYR A 85 -0.10 -0.79 -14.14
CA TYR A 85 -0.67 0.55 -13.97
C TYR A 85 0.40 1.64 -13.87
N ALA A 86 1.48 1.40 -13.12
CA ALA A 86 2.57 2.34 -12.98
C ALA A 86 3.41 2.49 -14.28
N LYS A 87 3.44 1.47 -15.14
CA LYS A 87 4.02 1.55 -16.49
C LYS A 87 3.13 2.34 -17.45
N SER A 88 1.81 2.16 -17.38
CA SER A 88 0.84 2.89 -18.22
C SER A 88 0.62 4.33 -17.76
N THR A 89 0.94 4.65 -16.51
CA THR A 89 0.78 5.96 -15.90
C THR A 89 2.15 6.49 -15.47
N PRO A 90 2.93 7.10 -16.39
CA PRO A 90 4.22 7.67 -16.04
C PRO A 90 4.06 8.70 -14.93
N PRO A 91 4.95 8.74 -13.92
CA PRO A 91 4.89 9.76 -12.89
C PRO A 91 4.95 11.13 -13.56
N ALA A 92 3.96 11.98 -13.26
CA ALA A 92 3.93 13.35 -13.75
C ALA A 92 5.31 13.98 -13.57
N ALA A 93 5.87 14.49 -14.67
CA ALA A 93 7.18 15.12 -14.67
C ALA A 93 7.25 16.16 -13.54
N PRO A 94 8.37 16.25 -12.80
CA PRO A 94 8.51 17.27 -11.77
C PRO A 94 8.23 18.64 -12.42
N PRO A 95 7.48 19.54 -11.75
CA PRO A 95 7.20 20.86 -12.30
C PRO A 95 8.55 21.50 -12.63
N ALA A 96 8.72 21.89 -13.90
CA ALA A 96 9.94 22.51 -14.39
C ALA A 96 10.36 23.61 -13.42
N ALA A 97 11.52 23.44 -12.79
CA ALA A 97 12.14 24.48 -12.02
C ALA A 97 12.33 25.67 -12.97
N LYS A 98 11.54 26.73 -12.75
CA LYS A 98 11.74 27.99 -13.48
C LYS A 98 13.14 28.52 -13.15
N PRO A 99 13.84 29.11 -14.13
CA PRO A 99 15.21 29.59 -13.98
C PRO A 99 15.33 30.69 -12.92
#